data_AF-A0A8C2F1E6-F1
#
_entry.id   AF-A0A8C2F1E6-F1
#
_cell.length_a   1.000
_cell.length_b   1.000
_cell.length_c   1.000
_cell.angle_alpha   90.00
_cell.angle_beta   90.00
_cell.angle_gamma   90.00
#
_symmetry.space_group_name_H-M   'P 1'
#
loop_
_entity.id
_entity.type
_entity.pdbx_description
1 polymer ?
#
loop_
_entity_poly.entity_id
_entity_poly.type
_entity_poly.pdbx_seq_one_letter_code
_entity_poly.pdbx_strand_id
1 'polypeptide(L)'
;MTELYQALADLNNIKFSAYRTAMKLRHVQKALRLDLLKLSSVVDVFREQELQHAEHVMDVVEVIHALTSLYEKLEEERSILINIPLCVDMCLNWLLNVYDSGRNGKMRVLSFKTGLVILCNADIQEKYKYLFRQVCGPGGLTDQKHLSLLLHEAIQIPRQLGEVAAFGGSNVEPSVRSCFRMAPGKSAIEVSHFLEWMSLEPQSVVWLPVLHRVTVAETAKHQARCYICKQCPIKGFRYRSLKQFNVDICQTCFLTGRTTKGKKLHYPIMEYYTPTTSGEKMRDFAKTLKNKFRSKQYFSKHPQRGYLPVQSVLEVESSETPCSSPRLPHADTHSRIEHFASRYEFSLTRTVIAPYLCSDILPAATSAHSPEVLQGEYRRLKWKHEEAAASPQLLESGPGSPAGQQDEELLAEARVLRQHKTRLETRMQILEDHNKQLESQLHRLRELLLEKERQEMLTNAGSRRTRRQGTRKDLSQVKGEEMWRQKYFYLRVAIIET
;
A
#
# COMPACT_ATOMS: atom_id res chain seq x y z
N MET A 1 14.60 -20.44 -19.55
CA MET A 1 13.19 -20.36 -19.08
C MET A 1 12.85 -21.37 -17.99
N THR A 2 13.12 -22.67 -18.14
CA THR A 2 12.80 -23.70 -17.13
C THR A 2 13.36 -23.37 -15.74
N GLU A 3 14.64 -22.98 -15.67
CA GLU A 3 15.32 -22.55 -14.43
C GLU A 3 14.63 -21.38 -13.73
N LEU A 4 14.09 -20.41 -14.49
CA LEU A 4 13.32 -19.29 -13.94
C LEU A 4 12.08 -19.83 -13.21
N TYR A 5 11.29 -20.70 -13.85
CA TYR A 5 10.09 -21.29 -13.23
C TYR A 5 10.44 -22.16 -12.02
N GLN A 6 11.58 -22.85 -12.01
CA GLN A 6 12.08 -23.57 -10.84
C GLN A 6 12.37 -22.59 -9.68
N ALA A 7 13.09 -21.49 -9.93
CA ALA A 7 13.33 -20.44 -8.92
C ALA A 7 12.02 -19.76 -8.45
N LEU A 8 10.98 -19.70 -9.27
CA LEU A 8 9.65 -19.21 -8.83
C LEU A 8 8.97 -20.16 -7.83
N ALA A 9 9.31 -21.46 -7.83
CA ALA A 9 8.72 -22.45 -6.93
C ALA A 9 9.20 -22.28 -5.47
N ASP A 10 10.44 -21.83 -5.25
CA ASP A 10 10.99 -21.56 -3.92
C ASP A 10 10.20 -20.49 -3.14
N LEU A 11 9.50 -19.62 -3.86
CA LEU A 11 8.65 -18.56 -3.32
C LEU A 11 7.26 -19.07 -2.85
N ASN A 12 6.92 -20.34 -3.08
CA ASN A 12 5.65 -20.93 -2.64
C ASN A 12 5.51 -20.98 -1.10
N ASN A 13 6.62 -20.84 -0.36
CA ASN A 13 6.61 -20.72 1.11
C ASN A 13 6.06 -19.38 1.65
N ILE A 14 5.84 -18.38 0.78
CA ILE A 14 5.25 -17.09 1.14
C ILE A 14 3.74 -17.29 1.34
N LYS A 15 3.25 -17.05 2.56
CA LYS A 15 1.85 -17.28 2.95
C LYS A 15 0.86 -16.30 2.33
N PHE A 16 1.31 -15.09 1.99
CA PHE A 16 0.46 -14.03 1.47
C PHE A 16 0.52 -13.99 -0.06
N SER A 17 -0.59 -14.35 -0.73
CA SER A 17 -0.69 -14.46 -2.20
C SER A 17 -0.19 -13.21 -2.93
N ALA A 18 -0.68 -12.02 -2.56
CA ALA A 18 -0.28 -10.78 -3.23
C ALA A 18 1.24 -10.52 -3.18
N TYR A 19 1.90 -10.82 -2.06
CA TYR A 19 3.37 -10.73 -1.95
C TYR A 19 4.07 -11.87 -2.69
N ARG A 20 3.53 -13.10 -2.67
CA ARG A 20 4.08 -14.25 -3.39
C ARG A 20 4.10 -14.00 -4.90
N THR A 21 2.96 -13.60 -5.47
CA THR A 21 2.83 -13.22 -6.88
C THR A 21 3.73 -12.05 -7.23
N ALA A 22 3.76 -10.99 -6.41
CA ALA A 22 4.64 -9.85 -6.63
C ALA A 22 6.13 -10.23 -6.60
N MET A 23 6.56 -11.10 -5.69
CA MET A 23 7.95 -11.57 -5.64
C MET A 23 8.28 -12.51 -6.80
N LYS A 24 7.36 -13.38 -7.22
CA LYS A 24 7.51 -14.19 -8.45
C LYS A 24 7.68 -13.27 -9.66
N LEU A 25 6.81 -12.27 -9.83
CA LEU A 25 6.91 -11.29 -10.90
C LEU A 25 8.19 -10.47 -10.83
N ARG A 26 8.71 -10.13 -9.65
CA ARG A 26 10.00 -9.42 -9.53
C ARG A 26 11.18 -10.26 -10.04
N HIS A 27 11.15 -11.59 -9.88
CA HIS A 27 12.16 -12.49 -10.45
C HIS A 27 12.04 -12.54 -11.98
N VAL A 28 10.82 -12.66 -12.51
CA VAL A 28 10.56 -12.56 -13.97
C VAL A 28 11.05 -11.22 -14.53
N GLN A 29 10.69 -10.11 -13.87
CA GLN A 29 11.05 -8.74 -14.27
C GLN A 29 12.57 -8.57 -14.45
N LYS A 30 13.36 -9.09 -13.50
CA LYS A 30 14.84 -9.08 -13.53
C LYS A 30 15.41 -10.03 -14.57
N ALA A 31 14.90 -11.26 -14.66
CA ALA A 31 15.36 -12.25 -15.63
C ALA A 31 15.16 -11.78 -17.07
N LEU A 32 14.11 -11.00 -17.33
CA LEU A 32 13.82 -10.37 -18.61
C LEU A 32 14.43 -8.96 -18.78
N ARG A 33 15.19 -8.45 -17.79
CA ARG A 33 15.75 -7.08 -17.72
C ARG A 33 14.71 -5.95 -17.89
N LEU A 34 13.41 -6.24 -17.77
CA LEU A 34 12.34 -5.25 -17.96
C LEU A 34 12.35 -4.18 -16.84
N ASP A 35 12.98 -4.46 -15.70
CA ASP A 35 13.20 -3.47 -14.64
C ASP A 35 14.28 -2.42 -14.93
N LEU A 36 14.95 -2.51 -16.08
CA LEU A 36 15.88 -1.49 -16.57
C LEU A 36 15.21 -0.53 -17.57
N LEU A 37 14.15 -0.98 -18.26
CA LEU A 37 13.41 -0.21 -19.27
C LEU A 37 12.54 0.88 -18.64
N LYS A 38 12.65 2.12 -19.11
CA LYS A 38 11.72 3.20 -18.72
C LYS A 38 10.42 3.09 -19.53
N LEU A 39 9.31 3.57 -18.97
CA LEU A 39 8.05 3.65 -19.72
C LEU A 39 8.17 4.54 -20.97
N SER A 40 8.96 5.62 -20.93
CA SER A 40 9.22 6.47 -22.11
C SER A 40 9.78 5.66 -23.28
N SER A 41 10.84 4.88 -23.05
CA SER A 41 11.53 4.09 -24.07
C SER A 41 10.62 2.99 -24.64
N VAL A 42 9.81 2.35 -23.79
CA VAL A 42 8.79 1.38 -24.19
C VAL A 42 7.73 2.01 -25.09
N VAL A 43 7.26 3.22 -24.75
CA VAL A 43 6.22 3.94 -25.52
C VAL A 43 6.75 4.48 -26.85
N ASP A 44 8.02 4.89 -26.89
CA ASP A 44 8.68 5.27 -28.14
C ASP A 44 8.72 4.11 -29.13
N VAL A 45 9.16 2.91 -28.72
CA VAL A 45 9.20 1.72 -29.58
C VAL A 45 7.80 1.36 -30.09
N PHE A 46 6.75 1.48 -29.26
CA PHE A 46 5.36 1.27 -29.71
C PHE A 46 4.89 2.31 -30.74
N ARG A 47 5.46 3.52 -30.75
CA ARG A 47 5.17 4.55 -31.75
C ARG A 47 5.95 4.32 -33.04
N GLU A 48 7.23 3.95 -32.91
CA GLU A 48 8.16 3.67 -34.02
C GLU A 48 7.74 2.43 -34.82
N GLN A 49 7.21 1.40 -34.14
CA GLN A 49 6.69 0.16 -34.76
C GLN A 49 5.18 0.24 -35.11
N GLU A 50 4.61 1.45 -35.19
CA GLU A 50 3.19 1.72 -35.54
C GLU A 50 2.11 0.96 -34.73
N LEU A 51 2.47 0.44 -33.54
CA LEU A 51 1.60 -0.37 -32.66
C LEU A 51 0.54 0.48 -31.93
N GLN A 52 -0.19 1.33 -32.64
CA GLN A 52 -1.19 2.23 -32.06
C GLN A 52 -2.51 1.49 -31.78
N HIS A 53 -3.00 0.70 -32.74
CA HIS A 53 -4.28 0.01 -32.69
C HIS A 53 -4.27 -1.18 -31.72
N ALA A 54 -4.97 -1.05 -30.59
CA ALA A 54 -4.99 -2.06 -29.52
C ALA A 54 -5.57 -3.42 -29.95
N GLU A 55 -6.50 -3.45 -30.91
CA GLU A 55 -7.16 -4.65 -31.43
C GLU A 55 -6.33 -5.40 -32.49
N HIS A 56 -5.28 -4.77 -33.05
CA HIS A 56 -4.41 -5.42 -34.02
C HIS A 56 -3.72 -6.64 -33.40
N VAL A 57 -3.51 -7.67 -34.21
CA VAL A 57 -2.95 -8.97 -33.80
C VAL A 57 -1.60 -9.15 -34.46
N MET A 58 -0.56 -9.06 -33.65
CA MET A 58 0.83 -9.27 -34.03
C MET A 58 1.11 -10.76 -34.19
N ASP A 59 1.94 -11.12 -35.17
CA ASP A 59 2.58 -12.43 -35.25
C ASP A 59 3.88 -12.50 -34.42
N VAL A 60 4.52 -13.68 -34.39
CA VAL A 60 5.77 -13.90 -33.64
C VAL A 60 6.93 -13.03 -34.15
N VAL A 61 6.99 -12.74 -35.44
CA VAL A 61 8.08 -11.97 -36.07
C VAL A 61 7.95 -10.49 -35.72
N GLU A 62 6.74 -9.93 -35.76
CA GLU A 62 6.45 -8.56 -35.30
C GLU A 62 6.78 -8.37 -33.81
N VAL A 63 6.47 -9.37 -32.97
CA VAL A 63 6.83 -9.36 -31.55
C VAL A 63 8.34 -9.44 -31.35
N ILE A 64 9.06 -10.25 -32.14
CA ILE A 64 10.53 -10.31 -32.13
C ILE A 64 11.12 -8.96 -32.49
N HIS A 65 10.71 -8.34 -33.61
CA HIS A 65 11.24 -7.03 -34.02
C HIS A 65 11.01 -5.96 -32.95
N ALA A 66 9.79 -5.86 -32.40
CA ALA A 66 9.48 -4.90 -31.34
C ALA A 66 10.29 -5.13 -30.04
N LEU A 67 10.59 -6.39 -29.70
CA LEU A 67 11.46 -6.72 -28.56
C LEU A 67 12.94 -6.43 -28.86
N THR A 68 13.42 -6.71 -30.06
CA THR A 68 14.80 -6.41 -30.49
C THR A 68 15.09 -4.92 -30.37
N SER A 69 14.27 -4.06 -31.00
CA SER A 69 14.42 -2.60 -30.89
C SER A 69 14.34 -2.09 -29.44
N LEU A 70 13.55 -2.75 -28.59
CA LEU A 70 13.44 -2.40 -27.18
C LEU A 70 14.71 -2.74 -26.37
N TYR A 71 15.40 -3.83 -26.69
CA TYR A 71 16.64 -4.22 -26.03
C TYR A 71 17.87 -3.52 -26.62
N GLU A 72 17.89 -3.22 -27.92
CA GLU A 72 18.90 -2.34 -28.56
C GLU A 72 18.89 -0.95 -27.92
N LYS A 73 17.72 -0.32 -27.86
CA LYS A 73 17.54 0.99 -27.19
C LYS A 73 17.90 0.96 -25.70
N LEU A 74 17.73 -0.19 -25.02
CA LEU A 74 18.16 -0.36 -23.64
C LEU A 74 19.69 -0.46 -23.49
N GLU A 75 20.36 -1.16 -24.39
CA GLU A 75 21.83 -1.27 -24.45
C GLU A 75 22.44 0.12 -24.66
N GLU A 76 21.93 0.89 -25.62
CA GLU A 76 22.32 2.29 -25.86
C GLU A 76 22.07 3.20 -24.65
N GLU A 77 20.83 3.27 -24.14
CA GLU A 77 20.45 4.17 -23.04
C GLU A 77 21.19 3.92 -21.72
N ARG A 78 21.67 2.69 -21.51
CA ARG A 78 22.34 2.29 -20.27
C ARG A 78 23.85 2.12 -20.43
N SER A 79 24.36 2.04 -21.66
CA SER A 79 25.75 1.70 -21.97
C SER A 79 26.20 0.41 -21.28
N ILE A 80 25.34 -0.61 -21.29
CA ILE A 80 25.61 -1.94 -20.72
C ILE A 80 25.52 -3.01 -21.81
N LEU A 81 26.37 -4.02 -21.74
CA LEU A 81 26.29 -5.16 -22.68
C LEU A 81 25.05 -6.03 -22.39
N ILE A 82 24.25 -6.26 -23.42
CA ILE A 82 23.04 -7.08 -23.39
C ILE A 82 23.19 -8.21 -24.40
N ASN A 83 22.96 -9.44 -23.95
CA ASN A 83 22.71 -10.54 -24.89
C ASN A 83 21.28 -10.38 -25.43
N ILE A 84 21.14 -9.53 -26.46
CA ILE A 84 19.86 -9.16 -27.05
C ILE A 84 19.08 -10.39 -27.52
N PRO A 85 19.64 -11.35 -28.28
CA PRO A 85 18.93 -12.57 -28.69
C PRO A 85 18.33 -13.34 -27.51
N LEU A 86 19.11 -13.56 -26.44
CA LEU A 86 18.62 -14.27 -25.26
C LEU A 86 17.51 -13.49 -24.53
N CYS A 87 17.62 -12.16 -24.45
CA CYS A 87 16.60 -11.33 -23.81
C CYS A 87 15.29 -11.32 -24.61
N VAL A 88 15.38 -11.25 -25.95
CA VAL A 88 14.24 -11.37 -26.86
C VAL A 88 13.57 -12.73 -26.70
N ASP A 89 14.32 -13.83 -26.81
CA ASP A 89 13.78 -15.20 -26.68
C ASP A 89 13.10 -15.43 -25.33
N MET A 90 13.72 -15.00 -24.22
CA MET A 90 13.14 -15.14 -22.89
C MET A 90 11.87 -14.30 -22.72
N CYS A 91 11.84 -13.07 -23.25
CA CYS A 91 10.71 -12.17 -23.14
C CYS A 91 9.54 -12.60 -24.03
N LEU A 92 9.82 -13.01 -25.27
CA LEU A 92 8.87 -13.62 -26.20
C LEU A 92 8.24 -14.87 -25.57
N ASN A 93 9.05 -15.80 -25.04
CA ASN A 93 8.56 -17.01 -24.40
C ASN A 93 7.68 -16.68 -23.19
N TRP A 94 8.04 -15.68 -22.37
CA TRP A 94 7.18 -15.20 -21.29
C TRP A 94 5.85 -14.64 -21.80
N LEU A 95 5.86 -13.77 -22.81
CA LEU A 95 4.66 -13.14 -23.35
C LEU A 95 3.71 -14.16 -24.01
N LEU A 96 4.25 -15.09 -24.81
CA LEU A 96 3.47 -16.19 -25.40
C LEU A 96 2.91 -17.14 -24.33
N ASN A 97 3.63 -17.39 -23.23
CA ASN A 97 3.08 -18.13 -22.10
C ASN A 97 1.87 -17.43 -21.47
N VAL A 98 1.94 -16.11 -21.28
CA VAL A 98 0.86 -15.32 -20.65
C VAL A 98 -0.35 -15.17 -21.59
N TYR A 99 -0.13 -14.84 -22.86
CA TYR A 99 -1.19 -14.35 -23.76
C TYR A 99 -1.53 -15.27 -24.95
N ASP A 100 -0.64 -16.20 -25.33
CA ASP A 100 -0.89 -17.21 -26.37
C ASP A 100 -0.83 -18.63 -25.79
N SER A 101 -1.74 -18.91 -24.86
CA SER A 101 -1.94 -20.27 -24.33
C SER A 101 -2.45 -21.27 -25.38
N GLY A 102 -2.94 -20.79 -26.53
CA GLY A 102 -3.35 -21.63 -27.65
C GLY A 102 -2.19 -22.12 -28.53
N ARG A 103 -1.02 -21.46 -28.44
CA ARG A 103 0.13 -21.68 -29.34
C ARG A 103 -0.20 -21.40 -30.80
N ASN A 104 -1.00 -20.36 -31.02
CA ASN A 104 -1.42 -19.90 -32.34
C ASN A 104 -0.36 -19.00 -33.02
N GLY A 105 0.70 -18.60 -32.30
CA GLY A 105 1.72 -17.68 -32.79
C GLY A 105 1.21 -16.24 -32.97
N LYS A 106 0.16 -15.86 -32.23
CA LYS A 106 -0.56 -14.61 -32.39
C LYS A 106 -0.87 -13.94 -31.06
N MET A 107 -0.67 -12.63 -30.97
CA MET A 107 -0.86 -11.85 -29.74
C MET A 107 -1.43 -10.46 -30.06
N ARG A 108 -2.44 -10.00 -29.29
CA ARG A 108 -2.98 -8.64 -29.46
C ARG A 108 -1.94 -7.59 -29.06
N VAL A 109 -1.93 -6.45 -29.74
CA VAL A 109 -1.15 -5.27 -29.35
C VAL A 109 -1.49 -4.84 -27.91
N LEU A 110 -2.76 -4.90 -27.50
CA LEU A 110 -3.15 -4.62 -26.11
C LEU A 110 -2.46 -5.57 -25.10
N SER A 111 -2.39 -6.86 -25.40
CA SER A 111 -1.72 -7.87 -24.57
C SER A 111 -0.21 -7.60 -24.46
N PHE A 112 0.44 -7.38 -25.61
CA PHE A 112 1.87 -7.07 -25.70
C PHE A 112 2.24 -5.82 -24.88
N LYS A 113 1.52 -4.71 -25.10
CA LYS A 113 1.66 -3.46 -24.33
C LYS A 113 1.43 -3.68 -22.85
N THR A 114 0.37 -4.41 -22.47
CA THR A 114 0.01 -4.65 -21.07
C THR A 114 1.09 -5.45 -20.34
N GLY A 115 1.61 -6.51 -20.97
CA GLY A 115 2.73 -7.30 -20.42
C GLY A 115 3.99 -6.48 -20.17
N LEU A 116 4.42 -5.70 -21.15
CA LEU A 116 5.64 -4.89 -21.05
C LEU A 116 5.49 -3.72 -20.06
N VAL A 117 4.38 -2.97 -20.10
CA VAL A 117 4.18 -1.79 -19.22
C VAL A 117 3.97 -2.19 -17.76
N ILE A 118 3.34 -3.33 -17.49
CA ILE A 118 3.23 -3.86 -16.12
C ILE A 118 4.63 -4.16 -15.55
N LEU A 119 5.55 -4.68 -16.37
CA LEU A 119 6.89 -5.09 -15.96
C LEU A 119 7.99 -4.06 -16.19
N CYS A 120 7.75 -2.93 -16.87
CA CYS A 120 8.76 -1.88 -17.04
C CYS A 120 9.10 -1.16 -15.72
N ASN A 121 10.11 -0.30 -15.71
CA ASN A 121 10.46 0.60 -14.61
C ASN A 121 9.82 1.97 -14.81
N ALA A 122 8.77 2.26 -14.05
CA ALA A 122 8.04 3.53 -14.05
C ALA A 122 7.24 3.68 -12.77
N ASP A 123 6.75 4.89 -12.49
CA ASP A 123 5.86 5.10 -11.36
C ASP A 123 4.53 4.34 -11.56
N ILE A 124 3.94 3.90 -10.44
CA ILE A 124 2.73 3.10 -10.45
C ILE A 124 1.53 3.87 -11.03
N GLN A 125 1.44 5.19 -10.81
CA GLN A 125 0.40 6.04 -11.38
C GLN A 125 0.59 6.26 -12.88
N GLU A 126 1.83 6.33 -13.36
CA GLU A 126 2.14 6.44 -14.79
C GLU A 126 1.70 5.17 -15.54
N LYS A 127 2.00 3.99 -14.99
CA LYS A 127 1.53 2.71 -15.52
C LYS A 127 0.00 2.65 -15.57
N TYR A 128 -0.68 3.01 -14.49
CA TYR A 128 -2.15 3.02 -14.45
C TYR A 128 -2.75 3.98 -15.49
N LYS A 129 -2.21 5.20 -15.61
CA LYS A 129 -2.63 6.17 -16.63
C LYS A 129 -2.38 5.65 -18.04
N TYR A 130 -1.23 5.04 -18.31
CA TYR A 130 -0.91 4.50 -19.62
C TYR A 130 -1.84 3.34 -20.02
N LEU A 131 -2.01 2.36 -19.12
CA LEU A 131 -2.84 1.18 -19.34
C LEU A 131 -4.30 1.55 -19.56
N PHE A 132 -4.85 2.47 -18.76
CA PHE A 132 -6.21 2.98 -18.92
C PHE A 132 -6.40 3.66 -20.29
N ARG A 133 -5.41 4.46 -20.75
CA ARG A 133 -5.45 5.08 -22.09
C ARG A 133 -5.46 4.08 -23.24
N GLN A 134 -4.96 2.85 -23.07
CA GLN A 134 -5.00 1.84 -24.14
C GLN A 134 -6.40 1.28 -24.40
N VAL A 135 -7.36 1.53 -23.50
CA VAL A 135 -8.77 1.13 -23.63
C VAL A 135 -9.74 2.32 -23.57
N CYS A 136 -9.24 3.56 -23.53
CA CYS A 136 -10.09 4.74 -23.61
C CYS A 136 -10.73 4.89 -24.99
N GLY A 137 -12.02 5.15 -25.02
CA GLY A 137 -12.71 5.62 -26.22
C GLY A 137 -12.43 7.10 -26.52
N PRO A 138 -12.99 7.61 -27.64
CA PRO A 138 -12.93 9.03 -27.98
C PRO A 138 -13.39 9.93 -26.82
N GLY A 139 -12.63 10.98 -26.53
CA GLY A 139 -12.91 11.88 -25.40
C GLY A 139 -12.37 11.42 -24.03
N GLY A 140 -11.65 10.29 -23.94
CA GLY A 140 -11.01 9.84 -22.69
C GLY A 140 -11.95 9.16 -21.70
N LEU A 141 -13.12 8.72 -22.17
CA LEU A 141 -14.11 7.94 -21.44
C LEU A 141 -13.96 6.45 -21.76
N THR A 142 -14.16 5.59 -20.76
CA THR A 142 -14.05 4.13 -20.88
C THR A 142 -15.34 3.48 -20.36
N ASP A 143 -16.00 2.64 -21.17
CA ASP A 143 -17.17 1.88 -20.74
C ASP A 143 -16.80 0.54 -20.04
N GLN A 144 -17.81 -0.23 -19.63
CA GLN A 144 -17.60 -1.51 -18.94
C GLN A 144 -16.88 -2.55 -19.81
N LYS A 145 -17.20 -2.62 -21.11
CA LYS A 145 -16.57 -3.57 -22.06
C LYS A 145 -15.08 -3.27 -22.20
N HIS A 146 -14.74 -2.01 -22.42
CA HIS A 146 -13.35 -1.56 -22.59
C HIS A 146 -12.53 -1.73 -21.31
N LEU A 147 -13.10 -1.44 -20.13
CA LEU A 147 -12.43 -1.76 -18.86
C LEU A 147 -12.25 -3.27 -18.67
N SER A 148 -13.25 -4.08 -19.04
CA SER A 148 -13.18 -5.55 -18.97
C SER A 148 -12.02 -6.10 -19.79
N LEU A 149 -11.76 -5.56 -21.01
CA LEU A 149 -10.57 -5.90 -21.81
C LEU A 149 -9.26 -5.71 -21.03
N LEU A 150 -9.03 -4.51 -20.45
CA LEU A 150 -7.80 -4.23 -19.71
C LEU A 150 -7.62 -5.16 -18.49
N LEU A 151 -8.70 -5.43 -17.75
CA LEU A 151 -8.64 -6.34 -16.60
C LEU A 151 -8.42 -7.79 -17.06
N HIS A 152 -8.98 -8.20 -18.20
CA HIS A 152 -8.75 -9.52 -18.80
C HIS A 152 -7.31 -9.74 -19.27
N GLU A 153 -6.63 -8.72 -19.79
CA GLU A 153 -5.20 -8.81 -20.07
C GLU A 153 -4.40 -8.90 -18.76
N ALA A 154 -4.65 -8.01 -17.81
CA ALA A 154 -3.91 -7.95 -16.56
C ALA A 154 -4.01 -9.27 -15.74
N ILE A 155 -5.18 -9.93 -15.72
CA ILE A 155 -5.38 -11.18 -14.96
C ILE A 155 -4.68 -12.40 -15.59
N GLN A 156 -4.24 -12.33 -16.85
CA GLN A 156 -3.44 -13.43 -17.44
C GLN A 156 -2.08 -13.60 -16.75
N ILE A 157 -1.49 -12.51 -16.27
CA ILE A 157 -0.18 -12.51 -15.60
C ILE A 157 -0.18 -13.38 -14.32
N PRO A 158 -1.08 -13.17 -13.33
CA PRO A 158 -1.17 -14.07 -12.18
C PRO A 158 -1.74 -15.46 -12.54
N ARG A 159 -2.53 -15.60 -13.63
CA ARG A 159 -2.96 -16.90 -14.15
C ARG A 159 -1.77 -17.75 -14.60
N GLN A 160 -0.84 -17.17 -15.35
CA GLN A 160 0.38 -17.86 -15.80
C GLN A 160 1.31 -18.26 -14.63
N LEU A 161 1.20 -17.59 -13.49
CA LEU A 161 1.92 -17.96 -12.26
C LEU A 161 1.17 -18.99 -11.38
N GLY A 162 -0.03 -19.43 -11.78
CA GLY A 162 -0.88 -20.34 -11.00
C GLY A 162 -1.58 -19.68 -9.79
N GLU A 163 -1.66 -18.35 -9.73
CA GLU A 163 -2.11 -17.60 -8.55
C GLU A 163 -3.50 -16.95 -8.73
N VAL A 164 -4.11 -17.07 -9.92
CA VAL A 164 -5.37 -16.37 -10.29
C VAL A 164 -6.55 -16.59 -9.32
N ALA A 165 -6.65 -17.77 -8.69
CA ALA A 165 -7.68 -18.05 -7.69
C ALA A 165 -7.62 -17.08 -6.49
N ALA A 166 -6.44 -16.58 -6.14
CA ALA A 166 -6.26 -15.60 -5.07
C ALA A 166 -6.67 -14.18 -5.45
N PHE A 167 -7.00 -13.92 -6.73
CA PHE A 167 -7.30 -12.58 -7.27
C PHE A 167 -8.71 -12.48 -7.88
N GLY A 168 -9.65 -13.32 -7.42
CA GLY A 168 -11.04 -13.33 -7.89
C GLY A 168 -11.33 -14.28 -9.05
N GLY A 169 -10.34 -15.08 -9.48
CA GLY A 169 -10.49 -15.97 -10.63
C GLY A 169 -10.34 -15.25 -11.97
N SER A 170 -10.69 -15.92 -13.07
CA SER A 170 -10.57 -15.37 -14.43
C SER A 170 -11.75 -14.48 -14.86
N ASN A 171 -12.82 -14.42 -14.06
CA ASN A 171 -13.98 -13.57 -14.31
C ASN A 171 -13.72 -12.17 -13.73
N VAL A 172 -13.53 -11.16 -14.59
CA VAL A 172 -13.23 -9.79 -14.17
C VAL A 172 -14.47 -8.93 -13.94
N GLU A 173 -15.66 -9.41 -14.32
CA GLU A 173 -16.90 -8.63 -14.25
C GLU A 173 -17.26 -8.12 -12.84
N PRO A 174 -17.01 -8.84 -11.73
CA PRO A 174 -17.15 -8.27 -10.39
C PRO A 174 -16.23 -7.06 -10.15
N SER A 175 -15.01 -7.07 -10.69
CA SER A 175 -14.06 -5.96 -10.61
C SER A 175 -14.42 -4.80 -11.54
N VAL A 176 -14.98 -5.07 -12.72
CA VAL A 176 -15.53 -4.03 -13.61
C VAL A 176 -16.67 -3.29 -12.89
N ARG A 177 -17.67 -4.02 -12.39
CA ARG A 177 -18.77 -3.44 -11.59
C ARG A 177 -18.26 -2.71 -10.34
N SER A 178 -17.24 -3.26 -9.68
CA SER A 178 -16.56 -2.60 -8.56
C SER A 178 -16.00 -1.24 -8.98
N CYS A 179 -15.25 -1.15 -10.09
CA CYS A 179 -14.72 0.12 -10.58
C CYS A 179 -15.82 1.13 -10.95
N PHE A 180 -16.91 0.68 -11.58
CA PHE A 180 -18.01 1.55 -12.00
C PHE A 180 -18.81 2.16 -10.84
N ARG A 181 -18.79 1.56 -9.63
CA ARG A 181 -19.34 2.21 -8.43
C ARG A 181 -18.58 3.48 -8.01
N MET A 182 -17.37 3.74 -8.53
CA MET A 182 -16.69 5.04 -8.37
C MET A 182 -17.38 6.18 -9.13
N ALA A 183 -18.21 5.87 -10.13
CA ALA A 183 -18.94 6.84 -10.94
C ALA A 183 -20.45 6.51 -10.98
N PRO A 184 -21.19 6.65 -9.84
CA PRO A 184 -22.58 6.25 -9.77
C PRO A 184 -23.45 6.91 -10.84
N GLY A 185 -24.26 6.12 -11.54
CA GLY A 185 -25.16 6.59 -12.59
C GLY A 185 -24.51 6.94 -13.93
N LYS A 186 -23.17 6.84 -14.08
CA LYS A 186 -22.49 7.01 -15.37
C LYS A 186 -22.35 5.67 -16.12
N SER A 187 -22.52 5.70 -17.44
CA SER A 187 -22.26 4.56 -18.34
C SER A 187 -20.78 4.39 -18.71
N ALA A 188 -19.95 5.40 -18.43
CA ALA A 188 -18.51 5.38 -18.67
C ALA A 188 -17.75 6.09 -17.53
N ILE A 189 -16.48 5.71 -17.34
CA ILE A 189 -15.56 6.27 -16.34
C ILE A 189 -14.43 7.07 -17.00
N GLU A 190 -13.94 8.08 -16.29
CA GLU A 190 -12.71 8.81 -16.62
C GLU A 190 -11.51 8.22 -15.86
N VAL A 191 -10.29 8.58 -16.28
CA VAL A 191 -9.04 8.14 -15.64
C VAL A 191 -8.96 8.49 -14.14
N SER A 192 -9.59 9.58 -13.71
CA SER A 192 -9.72 10.01 -12.31
C SER A 192 -10.35 8.93 -11.42
N HIS A 193 -11.54 8.44 -11.83
CA HIS A 193 -12.31 7.40 -11.15
C HIS A 193 -11.54 6.07 -11.12
N PHE A 194 -10.86 5.71 -12.23
CA PHE A 194 -10.02 4.52 -12.31
C PHE A 194 -8.82 4.59 -11.35
N LEU A 195 -8.09 5.71 -11.30
CA LEU A 195 -6.97 5.88 -10.38
C LEU A 195 -7.41 5.85 -8.91
N GLU A 196 -8.57 6.42 -8.58
CA GLU A 196 -9.14 6.31 -7.24
C GLU A 196 -9.48 4.85 -6.89
N TRP A 197 -10.13 4.10 -7.80
CA TRP A 197 -10.37 2.66 -7.61
C TRP A 197 -9.06 1.87 -7.39
N MET A 198 -8.04 2.11 -8.22
CA MET A 198 -6.72 1.47 -8.08
C MET A 198 -6.05 1.79 -6.73
N SER A 199 -6.28 2.98 -6.17
CA SER A 199 -5.76 3.38 -4.84
C SER A 199 -6.38 2.57 -3.68
N LEU A 200 -7.53 1.93 -3.90
CA LEU A 200 -8.16 1.01 -2.94
C LEU A 200 -7.50 -0.38 -2.93
N GLU A 201 -6.59 -0.64 -3.88
CA GLU A 201 -5.94 -1.92 -4.18
C GLU A 201 -6.98 -3.07 -4.36
N PRO A 202 -7.76 -3.06 -5.46
CA PRO A 202 -8.78 -4.07 -5.73
C PRO A 202 -8.18 -5.48 -5.85
N GLN A 203 -8.92 -6.50 -5.41
CA GLN A 203 -8.39 -7.86 -5.29
C GLN A 203 -7.86 -8.43 -6.62
N SER A 204 -8.44 -8.07 -7.77
CA SER A 204 -7.97 -8.55 -9.09
C SER A 204 -6.62 -7.99 -9.53
N VAL A 205 -6.16 -6.89 -8.92
CA VAL A 205 -4.97 -6.14 -9.36
C VAL A 205 -4.00 -5.78 -8.22
N VAL A 206 -4.31 -6.12 -6.95
CA VAL A 206 -3.49 -5.82 -5.76
C VAL A 206 -2.04 -6.30 -5.84
N TRP A 207 -1.75 -7.35 -6.62
CA TRP A 207 -0.40 -7.84 -6.88
C TRP A 207 0.50 -6.80 -7.60
N LEU A 208 -0.08 -5.88 -8.38
CA LEU A 208 0.65 -4.86 -9.14
C LEU A 208 1.22 -3.71 -8.27
N PRO A 209 0.44 -3.03 -7.39
CA PRO A 209 1.02 -2.09 -6.42
C PRO A 209 1.92 -2.81 -5.41
N VAL A 210 1.67 -4.07 -5.07
CA VAL A 210 2.60 -4.86 -4.22
C VAL A 210 3.93 -5.12 -4.95
N LEU A 211 3.94 -5.42 -6.25
CA LEU A 211 5.17 -5.52 -7.07
C LEU A 211 5.97 -4.22 -7.03
N HIS A 212 5.33 -3.06 -7.21
CA HIS A 212 6.01 -1.77 -7.07
C HIS A 212 6.63 -1.60 -5.67
N ARG A 213 5.90 -1.93 -4.59
CA ARG A 213 6.45 -1.89 -3.23
C ARG A 213 7.61 -2.87 -3.02
N VAL A 214 7.57 -4.06 -3.62
CA VAL A 214 8.69 -5.03 -3.59
C VAL A 214 9.93 -4.40 -4.22
N THR A 215 9.81 -3.81 -5.42
CA THR A 215 10.93 -3.15 -6.12
C THR A 215 11.56 -2.04 -5.29
N VAL A 216 10.76 -1.18 -4.64
CA VAL A 216 11.27 -0.14 -3.74
C VAL A 216 11.91 -0.73 -2.48
N ALA A 217 11.29 -1.75 -1.88
CA ALA A 217 11.76 -2.38 -0.65
C ALA A 217 13.16 -3.03 -0.80
N GLU A 218 13.52 -3.56 -1.97
CA GLU A 218 14.81 -4.24 -2.18
C GLU A 218 16.03 -3.41 -1.77
N THR A 219 15.98 -2.09 -1.96
CA THR A 219 17.08 -1.17 -1.59
C THR A 219 16.95 -0.65 -0.15
N ALA A 220 15.78 -0.79 0.47
CA ALA A 220 15.49 -0.26 1.80
C ALA A 220 16.26 -0.98 2.91
N LYS A 221 16.85 -0.19 3.81
CA LYS A 221 17.54 -0.65 5.02
C LYS A 221 16.97 0.10 6.22
N HIS A 222 16.45 -0.64 7.19
CA HIS A 222 15.92 -0.08 8.43
C HIS A 222 16.85 -0.40 9.59
N GLN A 223 17.28 0.63 10.32
CA GLN A 223 18.00 0.51 11.59
C GLN A 223 17.03 0.08 12.71
N ALA A 224 16.57 -1.16 12.60
CA ALA A 224 15.67 -1.86 13.52
C ALA A 224 16.08 -3.33 13.57
N ARG A 225 15.96 -3.95 14.75
CA ARG A 225 16.26 -5.37 14.97
C ARG A 225 14.98 -6.18 14.88
N CYS A 226 14.98 -7.24 14.07
CA CYS A 226 13.83 -8.14 13.97
C CYS A 226 13.55 -8.85 15.31
N TYR A 227 12.31 -8.79 15.78
CA TYR A 227 11.88 -9.41 17.04
C TYR A 227 12.03 -10.93 17.03
N ILE A 228 11.87 -11.57 15.87
CA ILE A 228 11.92 -13.03 15.70
C ILE A 228 13.35 -13.51 15.48
N CYS A 229 13.95 -13.24 14.31
CA CYS A 229 15.28 -13.76 13.95
C CYS A 229 16.47 -12.93 14.48
N LYS A 230 16.23 -11.82 15.19
CA LYS A 230 17.25 -10.91 15.76
C LYS A 230 18.21 -10.25 14.77
N GLN A 231 18.04 -10.48 13.46
CA GLN A 231 18.78 -9.81 12.39
C GLN A 231 18.59 -8.28 12.46
N CYS A 232 19.68 -7.55 12.21
CA CYS A 232 19.75 -6.09 12.16
C CYS A 232 20.91 -5.71 11.21
N PRO A 233 20.77 -4.71 10.33
CA PRO A 233 19.53 -4.00 9.99
C PRO A 233 18.51 -4.91 9.29
N ILE A 234 17.22 -4.56 9.37
CA ILE A 234 16.20 -5.17 8.50
C ILE A 234 16.41 -4.63 7.09
N LYS A 235 16.64 -5.52 6.13
CA LYS A 235 16.66 -5.24 4.69
C LYS A 235 15.30 -5.64 4.09
N GLY A 236 14.86 -4.97 3.04
CA GLY A 236 13.53 -5.23 2.49
C GLY A 236 12.42 -4.66 3.37
N PHE A 237 11.22 -5.24 3.29
CA PHE A 237 10.09 -4.81 4.11
C PHE A 237 10.36 -4.93 5.62
N ARG A 238 9.97 -3.88 6.34
CA ARG A 238 9.82 -3.87 7.80
C ARG A 238 8.34 -3.86 8.16
N TYR A 239 7.93 -4.75 9.04
CA TYR A 239 6.56 -4.88 9.54
C TYR A 239 6.52 -4.55 11.03
N ARG A 240 5.82 -3.49 11.43
CA ARG A 240 5.74 -3.04 12.83
C ARG A 240 4.38 -3.34 13.43
N SER A 241 4.35 -3.94 14.61
CA SER A 241 3.12 -4.13 15.37
C SER A 241 2.56 -2.79 15.85
N LEU A 242 1.27 -2.55 15.65
CA LEU A 242 0.57 -1.39 16.19
C LEU A 242 -0.06 -1.64 17.58
N LYS A 243 0.13 -2.84 18.13
CA LYS A 243 -0.33 -3.24 19.48
C LYS A 243 0.82 -3.38 20.47
N GLN A 244 1.94 -3.96 20.03
CA GLN A 244 3.13 -4.18 20.86
C GLN A 244 4.19 -3.14 20.54
N PHE A 245 4.68 -2.43 21.56
CA PHE A 245 5.66 -1.37 21.39
C PHE A 245 7.01 -1.94 20.94
N ASN A 246 7.64 -1.31 19.93
CA ASN A 246 8.94 -1.72 19.37
C ASN A 246 9.04 -3.20 18.92
N VAL A 247 7.92 -3.81 18.50
CA VAL A 247 7.94 -5.11 17.81
C VAL A 247 8.00 -4.89 16.30
N ASP A 248 9.22 -4.98 15.78
CA ASP A 248 9.54 -4.93 14.36
C ASP A 248 9.87 -6.33 13.83
N ILE A 249 9.37 -6.67 12.65
CA ILE A 249 9.52 -7.99 12.01
C ILE A 249 10.08 -7.79 10.60
N CYS A 250 11.10 -8.58 10.22
CA CYS A 250 11.66 -8.54 8.88
C CYS A 250 10.78 -9.27 7.85
N GLN A 251 10.94 -8.91 6.58
CA GLN A 251 10.34 -9.54 5.42
C GLN A 251 10.23 -11.06 5.51
N THR A 252 11.34 -11.77 5.67
CA THR A 252 11.36 -13.24 5.71
C THR A 252 10.52 -13.81 6.84
N CYS A 253 10.61 -13.24 8.05
CA CYS A 253 9.88 -13.75 9.21
C CYS A 253 8.36 -13.50 9.09
N PHE A 254 7.96 -12.33 8.58
CA PHE A 254 6.56 -12.02 8.37
C PHE A 254 5.95 -12.88 7.26
N LEU A 255 6.56 -12.92 6.07
CA LEU A 255 6.00 -13.56 4.89
C LEU A 255 5.92 -15.09 4.98
N THR A 256 6.88 -15.73 5.67
CA THR A 256 6.81 -17.18 6.00
C THR A 256 5.98 -17.45 7.27
N GLY A 257 5.50 -16.40 7.96
CA GLY A 257 4.73 -16.51 9.19
C GLY A 257 5.45 -17.26 10.31
N ARG A 258 6.76 -17.02 10.48
CA ARG A 258 7.52 -17.50 11.64
C ARG A 258 6.98 -16.81 12.90
N THR A 259 6.92 -17.52 14.01
CA THR A 259 6.49 -16.95 15.31
C THR A 259 7.42 -17.41 16.42
N THR A 260 7.56 -16.60 17.46
CA THR A 260 8.18 -17.02 18.72
C THR A 260 7.08 -17.40 19.70
N LYS A 261 7.19 -18.59 20.32
CA LYS A 261 6.24 -19.12 21.32
C LYS A 261 4.78 -19.30 20.83
N GLY A 262 4.57 -19.71 19.57
CA GLY A 262 3.27 -20.20 19.06
C GLY A 262 2.14 -19.18 18.92
N LYS A 263 2.35 -17.91 19.29
CA LYS A 263 1.31 -16.86 19.16
C LYS A 263 1.19 -16.42 17.70
N LYS A 264 0.05 -16.72 17.05
CA LYS A 264 -0.30 -16.24 15.71
C LYS A 264 -0.16 -14.70 15.63
N LEU A 265 0.34 -14.19 14.52
CA LEU A 265 0.54 -12.75 14.25
C LEU A 265 -0.79 -12.03 13.92
N HIS A 266 -1.81 -12.20 14.77
CA HIS A 266 -3.12 -11.55 14.60
C HIS A 266 -3.11 -10.15 15.22
N TYR A 267 -2.31 -9.26 14.65
CA TYR A 267 -2.18 -7.86 15.08
C TYR A 267 -2.27 -6.91 13.88
N PRO A 268 -2.86 -5.71 14.05
CA PRO A 268 -2.69 -4.65 13.06
C PRO A 268 -1.20 -4.33 12.91
N ILE A 269 -0.72 -4.41 11.68
CA ILE A 269 0.69 -4.27 11.31
C ILE A 269 0.82 -3.13 10.31
N MET A 270 1.78 -2.23 10.53
CA MET A 270 2.19 -1.24 9.55
C MET A 270 3.38 -1.75 8.75
N GLU A 271 3.27 -1.65 7.43
CA GLU A 271 4.29 -1.98 6.45
C GLU A 271 5.14 -0.74 6.15
N TYR A 272 6.46 -0.90 6.16
CA TYR A 272 7.42 0.09 5.66
C TYR A 272 8.28 -0.57 4.59
N TYR A 273 8.47 0.16 3.49
CA TYR A 273 9.23 -0.27 2.32
C TYR A 273 10.18 0.82 1.80
N THR A 274 10.15 2.01 2.40
CA THR A 274 11.09 3.11 2.18
C THR A 274 11.96 3.32 3.43
N PRO A 275 13.20 3.86 3.32
CA PRO A 275 14.03 4.17 4.48
C PRO A 275 13.34 5.15 5.44
N THR A 276 13.01 4.69 6.65
CA THR A 276 12.27 5.50 7.63
C THR A 276 13.07 6.70 8.10
N THR A 277 12.60 7.91 7.79
CA THR A 277 13.19 9.17 8.27
C THR A 277 12.82 9.43 9.74
N SER A 278 13.51 10.37 10.41
CA SER A 278 13.35 10.64 11.85
C SER A 278 11.93 11.07 12.23
N GLY A 279 11.27 11.87 11.41
CA GLY A 279 9.88 12.34 11.66
C GLY A 279 8.84 11.22 11.67
N GLU A 280 9.06 10.14 10.89
CA GLU A 280 8.10 9.03 10.82
C GLU A 280 8.11 8.19 12.10
N LYS A 281 9.29 7.98 12.70
CA LYS A 281 9.43 7.28 13.99
C LYS A 281 8.56 7.92 15.09
N MET A 282 8.45 9.26 15.06
CA MET A 282 7.63 10.05 16.00
C MET A 282 6.13 9.98 15.68
N ARG A 283 5.76 10.06 14.39
CA ARG A 283 4.37 9.86 13.92
C ARG A 283 3.81 8.49 14.31
N ASP A 284 4.64 7.46 14.27
CA ASP A 284 4.24 6.08 14.57
C ASP A 284 4.23 5.80 16.07
N PHE A 285 5.06 6.48 16.85
CA PHE A 285 4.97 6.52 18.31
C PHE A 285 3.60 7.07 18.74
N ALA A 286 3.17 8.20 18.16
CA ALA A 286 1.85 8.79 18.39
C ALA A 286 0.69 7.86 17.97
N LYS A 287 0.77 7.22 16.79
CA LYS A 287 -0.22 6.21 16.35
C LYS A 287 -0.27 4.99 17.29
N THR A 288 0.87 4.50 17.76
CA THR A 288 0.94 3.34 18.68
C THR A 288 0.32 3.68 20.03
N LEU A 289 0.56 4.87 20.57
CA LEU A 289 -0.12 5.37 21.77
C LEU A 289 -1.63 5.49 21.55
N LYS A 290 -2.06 6.16 20.47
CA LYS A 290 -3.50 6.32 20.14
C LYS A 290 -4.23 4.99 19.93
N ASN A 291 -3.53 3.95 19.45
CA ASN A 291 -4.09 2.60 19.27
C ASN A 291 -4.14 1.78 20.57
N LYS A 292 -3.24 2.00 21.54
CA LYS A 292 -3.30 1.33 22.86
C LYS A 292 -4.56 1.67 23.66
N PHE A 293 -5.15 2.84 23.44
CA PHE A 293 -6.40 3.28 24.09
C PHE A 293 -7.68 2.88 23.35
N ARG A 294 -7.61 2.12 22.24
CA ARG A 294 -8.80 1.63 21.51
C ARG A 294 -9.19 0.22 21.97
N SER A 295 -10.49 -0.01 22.13
CA SER A 295 -11.04 -1.27 22.67
C SER A 295 -10.83 -2.47 21.72
N LYS A 296 -10.89 -3.70 22.25
CA LYS A 296 -10.84 -4.95 21.44
C LYS A 296 -11.87 -4.93 20.30
N GLN A 297 -13.05 -4.35 20.56
CA GLN A 297 -14.19 -4.30 19.64
C GLN A 297 -13.98 -3.32 18.45
N TYR A 298 -13.06 -2.36 18.58
CA TYR A 298 -12.65 -1.48 17.47
C TYR A 298 -11.82 -2.25 16.43
N PHE A 299 -10.91 -3.12 16.87
CA PHE A 299 -10.03 -3.87 15.97
C PHE A 299 -10.73 -5.05 15.29
N SER A 300 -11.81 -5.59 15.86
CA SER A 300 -12.65 -6.59 15.19
C SER A 300 -13.54 -5.98 14.10
N LYS A 301 -14.01 -4.74 14.28
CA LYS A 301 -14.84 -4.03 13.28
C LYS A 301 -14.04 -3.33 12.17
N HIS A 302 -12.72 -3.19 12.31
CA HIS A 302 -11.86 -2.65 11.27
C HIS A 302 -10.63 -3.52 10.96
N PRO A 303 -10.80 -4.69 10.30
CA PRO A 303 -9.71 -5.45 9.70
C PRO A 303 -9.18 -4.68 8.48
N GLN A 304 -8.22 -3.78 8.69
CA GLN A 304 -7.54 -3.12 7.58
C GLN A 304 -6.49 -4.03 6.93
N ARG A 305 -6.37 -3.86 5.60
CA ARG A 305 -5.54 -4.62 4.66
C ARG A 305 -5.97 -6.09 4.48
N GLY A 306 -6.58 -6.37 3.32
CA GLY A 306 -6.97 -7.70 2.87
C GLY A 306 -5.76 -8.51 2.39
N TYR A 307 -4.87 -8.87 3.31
CA TYR A 307 -3.85 -9.91 3.10
C TYR A 307 -4.22 -11.15 3.93
N LEU A 308 -5.50 -11.51 3.93
CA LEU A 308 -5.94 -12.78 4.51
C LEU A 308 -5.50 -13.92 3.57
N PRO A 309 -5.08 -15.08 4.10
CA PRO A 309 -4.96 -16.28 3.30
C PRO A 309 -6.34 -16.57 2.69
N VAL A 310 -6.42 -16.59 1.36
CA VAL A 310 -7.59 -17.14 0.67
C VAL A 310 -7.55 -18.64 0.94
N GLN A 311 -8.46 -19.13 1.78
CA GLN A 311 -8.70 -20.57 1.87
C GLN A 311 -9.22 -21.03 0.51
N SER A 312 -8.42 -21.82 -0.19
CA SER A 312 -8.86 -22.57 -1.35
C SER A 312 -10.01 -23.48 -0.92
N VAL A 313 -11.15 -23.42 -1.62
CA VAL A 313 -12.40 -24.12 -1.29
C VAL A 313 -12.32 -25.61 -1.68
N LEU A 314 -11.24 -26.28 -1.27
CA LEU A 314 -10.91 -27.67 -1.59
C LEU A 314 -10.28 -28.40 -0.37
N GLU A 315 -10.85 -28.17 0.80
CA GLU A 315 -10.81 -29.15 1.90
C GLU A 315 -12.25 -29.60 2.14
N VAL A 316 -12.70 -30.53 1.29
CA VAL A 316 -13.92 -31.30 1.53
C VAL A 316 -13.57 -32.32 2.61
N GLU A 317 -13.88 -32.00 3.87
CA GLU A 317 -13.97 -33.05 4.89
C GLU A 317 -15.11 -34.00 4.48
N SER A 318 -14.75 -35.26 4.26
CA SER A 318 -15.68 -36.32 3.91
C SER A 318 -16.64 -36.60 5.07
N SER A 319 -17.80 -35.94 5.06
CA SER A 319 -18.93 -36.25 5.93
C SER A 319 -19.93 -37.10 5.17
N GLU A 320 -20.05 -38.36 5.56
CA GLU A 320 -21.15 -39.22 5.12
C GLU A 320 -22.51 -38.64 5.55
N THR A 321 -23.52 -38.84 4.71
CA THR A 321 -24.87 -38.25 4.84
C THR A 321 -25.85 -39.29 5.45
N PRO A 322 -27.12 -38.96 5.77
CA PRO A 322 -27.51 -38.79 7.18
C PRO A 322 -28.57 -39.80 7.66
N CYS A 323 -28.80 -39.87 8.98
CA CYS A 323 -30.04 -40.44 9.53
C CYS A 323 -30.56 -39.68 10.78
N SER A 324 -31.52 -38.80 10.51
CA SER A 324 -32.79 -38.58 11.21
C SER A 324 -32.96 -38.86 12.73
N SER A 325 -33.48 -37.82 13.39
CA SER A 325 -34.57 -37.82 14.41
C SER A 325 -34.24 -37.55 15.89
N PRO A 326 -35.18 -36.94 16.65
CA PRO A 326 -34.83 -36.02 17.75
C PRO A 326 -35.33 -36.44 19.15
N ARG A 327 -34.77 -35.81 20.21
CA ARG A 327 -35.37 -35.65 21.56
C ARG A 327 -34.64 -34.57 22.38
N LEU A 328 -35.42 -33.76 23.12
CA LEU A 328 -35.05 -32.81 24.19
C LEU A 328 -35.76 -33.30 25.50
N PRO A 329 -35.59 -32.70 26.72
CA PRO A 329 -34.67 -31.65 27.21
C PRO A 329 -33.92 -32.00 28.54
N HIS A 330 -33.17 -31.02 29.09
CA HIS A 330 -32.51 -30.97 30.43
C HIS A 330 -31.38 -32.00 30.70
N ALA A 331 -30.30 -31.71 31.43
CA ALA A 331 -29.74 -30.48 32.04
C ALA A 331 -28.23 -30.40 31.61
N ASP A 332 -27.38 -29.43 31.93
CA ASP A 332 -27.32 -28.52 33.07
C ASP A 332 -26.55 -27.24 32.68
N THR A 333 -27.11 -26.08 33.01
CA THR A 333 -26.60 -24.76 32.58
C THR A 333 -25.49 -24.23 33.50
N HIS A 334 -25.16 -24.93 34.60
CA HIS A 334 -24.23 -24.43 35.62
C HIS A 334 -22.74 -24.75 35.39
N SER A 335 -22.38 -25.89 34.79
CA SER A 335 -20.97 -26.35 34.75
C SER A 335 -20.04 -25.60 33.78
N ARG A 336 -20.56 -24.71 32.92
CA ARG A 336 -19.73 -23.94 31.96
C ARG A 336 -19.44 -22.50 32.40
N ILE A 337 -20.06 -22.03 33.48
CA ILE A 337 -19.85 -20.68 34.03
C ILE A 337 -18.72 -20.70 35.08
N GLU A 338 -18.52 -21.81 35.79
CA GLU A 338 -17.49 -21.95 36.83
C GLU A 338 -16.05 -21.81 36.33
N HIS A 339 -15.77 -22.07 35.05
CA HIS A 339 -14.42 -21.89 34.50
C HIS A 339 -14.02 -20.42 34.26
N PHE A 340 -14.96 -19.47 34.45
CA PHE A 340 -14.71 -18.04 34.30
C PHE A 340 -14.53 -17.27 35.62
N ALA A 341 -14.68 -17.91 36.78
CA ALA A 341 -14.74 -17.23 38.08
C ALA A 341 -13.93 -17.93 39.19
N SER A 342 -12.62 -18.14 39.00
CA SER A 342 -11.67 -18.42 40.11
C SER A 342 -10.18 -18.31 39.73
N ARG A 343 -9.62 -17.10 39.87
CA ARG A 343 -8.39 -16.83 40.65
C ARG A 343 -7.96 -15.37 40.53
N TYR A 344 -8.25 -14.61 41.58
CA TYR A 344 -7.57 -13.36 41.89
C TYR A 344 -7.33 -13.30 43.41
N GLU A 345 -6.31 -12.54 43.79
CA GLU A 345 -5.92 -12.17 45.18
C GLU A 345 -5.32 -13.30 46.06
N PHE A 346 -4.48 -13.01 47.06
CA PHE A 346 -3.95 -11.73 47.58
C PHE A 346 -2.46 -11.54 47.11
N SER A 347 -1.61 -10.59 47.51
CA SER A 347 -1.61 -9.50 48.52
C SER A 347 -0.68 -8.33 48.06
N LEU A 348 -0.42 -7.34 48.93
CA LEU A 348 0.42 -6.17 48.69
C LEU A 348 1.91 -6.37 49.02
N THR A 349 2.78 -5.60 48.35
CA THR A 349 3.93 -4.91 48.99
C THR A 349 4.23 -3.59 48.27
N ARG A 350 4.93 -2.67 48.93
CA ARG A 350 4.73 -1.21 48.80
C ARG A 350 6.06 -0.47 48.53
N THR A 351 6.07 0.48 47.58
CA THR A 351 7.16 1.50 47.35
C THR A 351 8.54 0.93 46.95
N VAL A 352 9.47 1.63 46.27
CA VAL A 352 10.03 2.99 46.49
C VAL A 352 10.55 3.64 45.17
N ILE A 353 10.23 4.93 44.98
CA ILE A 353 11.04 6.06 44.44
C ILE A 353 12.25 5.68 43.54
N ALA A 354 12.22 5.84 42.21
CA ALA A 354 12.33 7.08 41.39
C ALA A 354 13.80 7.49 41.04
N PRO A 355 14.15 8.74 40.66
CA PRO A 355 14.22 9.12 39.24
C PRO A 355 15.53 9.80 38.80
N TYR A 356 15.81 9.86 37.49
CA TYR A 356 16.74 10.88 36.93
C TYR A 356 16.19 11.51 35.64
N LEU A 357 16.10 12.84 35.67
CA LEU A 357 15.80 13.77 34.58
C LEU A 357 17.02 13.82 33.60
N CYS A 358 17.04 14.47 32.43
CA CYS A 358 16.44 15.73 31.95
C CYS A 358 16.10 15.58 30.44
N SER A 359 15.16 16.33 29.85
CA SER A 359 15.23 17.78 29.55
C SER A 359 16.52 18.10 28.76
N ASP A 360 16.51 18.70 27.57
CA ASP A 360 15.60 19.70 27.02
C ASP A 360 15.37 19.50 25.50
N ILE A 361 14.91 20.57 24.84
CA ILE A 361 14.83 20.79 23.38
C ILE A 361 13.53 20.28 22.75
N LEU A 362 12.47 21.10 22.92
CA LEU A 362 11.65 21.46 21.75
C LEU A 362 12.56 22.13 20.71
N PRO A 363 12.31 21.87 19.42
CA PRO A 363 11.81 22.97 18.61
C PRO A 363 10.52 22.58 17.89
N ALA A 364 9.82 23.59 17.39
CA ALA A 364 8.63 23.41 16.57
C ALA A 364 8.95 22.58 15.31
N ALA A 365 8.44 21.34 15.26
CA ALA A 365 8.30 20.57 14.03
C ALA A 365 6.81 20.56 13.66
N THR A 366 6.45 21.36 12.65
CA THR A 366 5.10 21.49 12.12
C THR A 366 4.49 20.13 11.79
N SER A 367 3.20 19.96 12.12
CA SER A 367 2.39 18.79 11.80
C SER A 367 2.33 18.51 10.28
N ALA A 368 3.31 17.77 9.78
CA ALA A 368 3.29 17.14 8.45
C ALA A 368 2.78 15.69 8.56
N HIS A 369 1.56 15.54 9.07
CA HIS A 369 0.70 14.48 8.58
C HIS A 369 0.29 14.88 7.16
N SER A 370 0.71 14.15 6.12
CA SER A 370 0.09 14.30 4.80
C SER A 370 -1.40 13.92 4.95
N PRO A 371 -2.35 14.87 4.73
CA PRO A 371 -3.78 14.60 4.96
C PRO A 371 -4.30 13.44 4.11
N GLU A 372 -3.70 13.30 2.92
CA GLU A 372 -3.97 12.32 1.87
C GLU A 372 -3.97 10.86 2.39
N VAL A 373 -3.03 10.49 3.26
CA VAL A 373 -2.89 9.08 3.72
C VAL A 373 -4.05 8.68 4.64
N LEU A 374 -4.48 9.59 5.51
CA LEU A 374 -5.64 9.35 6.38
C LEU A 374 -6.95 9.39 5.58
N GLN A 375 -7.04 10.29 4.60
CA GLN A 375 -8.19 10.42 3.71
C GLN A 375 -8.35 9.19 2.79
N GLY A 376 -7.24 8.60 2.32
CA GLY A 376 -7.24 7.36 1.53
C GLY A 376 -7.65 6.12 2.33
N GLU A 377 -7.12 5.95 3.55
CA GLU A 377 -7.53 4.86 4.45
C GLU A 377 -9.01 4.98 4.86
N TYR A 378 -9.53 6.20 5.04
CA TYR A 378 -10.94 6.46 5.29
C TYR A 378 -11.83 6.13 4.07
N ARG A 379 -11.48 6.60 2.87
CA ARG A 379 -12.18 6.25 1.62
C ARG A 379 -12.24 4.73 1.41
N ARG A 380 -11.13 4.02 1.64
CA ARG A 380 -11.06 2.56 1.53
C ARG A 380 -11.93 1.82 2.56
N LEU A 381 -12.03 2.33 3.79
CA LEU A 381 -12.95 1.78 4.79
C LEU A 381 -14.41 1.99 4.40
N LYS A 382 -14.77 3.21 3.95
CA LYS A 382 -16.11 3.54 3.47
C LYS A 382 -16.54 2.63 2.33
N TRP A 383 -15.67 2.46 1.32
CA TRP A 383 -15.88 1.56 0.19
C TRP A 383 -16.21 0.12 0.60
N LYS A 384 -15.43 -0.47 1.51
CA LYS A 384 -15.66 -1.84 1.98
C LYS A 384 -17.01 -2.02 2.67
N HIS A 385 -17.51 -0.99 3.37
CA HIS A 385 -18.84 -1.02 3.96
C HIS A 385 -19.94 -0.91 2.91
N GLU A 386 -19.75 -0.09 1.88
CA GLU A 386 -20.69 0.04 0.75
C GLU A 386 -20.73 -1.23 -0.11
N GLU A 387 -19.59 -1.88 -0.34
CA GLU A 387 -19.48 -3.17 -1.05
C GLU A 387 -20.15 -4.32 -0.30
N ALA A 388 -19.98 -4.39 1.02
CA ALA A 388 -20.69 -5.36 1.87
C ALA A 388 -22.21 -5.12 1.90
N ALA A 389 -22.65 -3.85 1.84
CA ALA A 389 -24.07 -3.49 1.81
C ALA A 389 -24.73 -3.71 0.43
N ALA A 390 -23.95 -3.81 -0.65
CA ALA A 390 -24.43 -3.95 -2.03
C ALA A 390 -24.47 -5.39 -2.55
N SER A 391 -24.16 -6.40 -1.71
CA SER A 391 -24.26 -7.81 -2.09
C SER A 391 -25.70 -8.31 -1.91
N PRO A 392 -26.38 -8.80 -2.96
CA PRO A 392 -27.69 -9.41 -2.81
C PRO A 392 -27.57 -10.72 -2.03
N GLN A 393 -28.32 -10.87 -0.94
CA GLN A 393 -28.58 -12.19 -0.38
C GLN A 393 -29.51 -12.94 -1.34
N LEU A 394 -29.06 -14.09 -1.85
CA LEU A 394 -29.87 -14.97 -2.68
C LEU A 394 -30.99 -15.57 -1.82
N LEU A 395 -32.19 -15.02 -1.94
CA LEU A 395 -33.42 -15.54 -1.37
C LEU A 395 -34.03 -16.60 -2.30
N GLU A 396 -33.67 -17.86 -2.10
CA GLU A 396 -34.59 -18.95 -2.46
C GLU A 396 -35.50 -19.24 -1.27
N SER A 397 -36.80 -18.99 -1.46
CA SER A 397 -37.83 -19.11 -0.42
C SER A 397 -38.59 -20.44 -0.57
N GLY A 398 -38.26 -21.40 0.29
CA GLY A 398 -39.09 -22.59 0.53
C GLY A 398 -39.95 -22.40 1.79
N PRO A 399 -41.27 -22.64 1.76
CA PRO A 399 -42.15 -22.32 2.90
C PRO A 399 -42.12 -23.40 3.99
N GLY A 400 -41.83 -23.01 5.24
CA GLY A 400 -42.21 -23.81 6.42
C GLY A 400 -41.21 -23.86 7.58
N SER A 401 -41.05 -22.76 8.34
CA SER A 401 -40.57 -22.75 9.75
C SER A 401 -40.66 -21.33 10.36
N PRO A 402 -40.61 -21.15 11.71
CA PRO A 402 -41.14 -19.94 12.36
C PRO A 402 -40.19 -18.73 12.30
N ALA A 403 -40.31 -17.93 11.23
CA ALA A 403 -39.45 -16.76 10.97
C ALA A 403 -39.68 -15.54 11.92
N GLY A 404 -40.83 -15.46 12.60
CA GLY A 404 -41.30 -14.21 13.23
C GLY A 404 -40.40 -13.60 14.32
N GLN A 405 -39.69 -14.41 15.11
CA GLN A 405 -38.88 -13.90 16.23
C GLN A 405 -37.46 -13.46 15.82
N GLN A 406 -36.84 -14.14 14.85
CA GLN A 406 -35.50 -13.78 14.38
C GLN A 406 -35.52 -12.52 13.51
N ASP A 407 -36.55 -12.33 12.69
CA ASP A 407 -36.72 -11.08 11.92
C ASP A 407 -36.94 -9.86 12.82
N GLU A 408 -37.69 -10.00 13.93
CA GLU A 408 -37.91 -8.89 14.87
C GLU A 408 -36.62 -8.51 15.63
N GLU A 409 -35.80 -9.49 16.02
CA GLU A 409 -34.49 -9.26 16.64
C GLU A 409 -33.48 -8.65 15.65
N LEU A 410 -33.44 -9.12 14.40
CA LEU A 410 -32.62 -8.53 13.32
C LEU A 410 -33.05 -7.09 12.99
N LEU A 411 -34.36 -6.81 12.96
CA LEU A 411 -34.89 -5.46 12.76
C LEU A 411 -34.58 -4.54 13.96
N ALA A 412 -34.58 -5.07 15.19
CA ALA A 412 -34.15 -4.34 16.38
C ALA A 412 -32.65 -4.01 16.33
N GLU A 413 -31.78 -4.98 15.99
CA GLU A 413 -30.35 -4.74 15.82
C GLU A 413 -30.07 -3.72 14.70
N ALA A 414 -30.77 -3.82 13.56
CA ALA A 414 -30.67 -2.85 12.48
C ALA A 414 -31.06 -1.41 12.90
N ARG A 415 -32.07 -1.25 13.79
CA ARG A 415 -32.44 0.07 14.37
C ARG A 415 -31.34 0.60 15.29
N VAL A 416 -30.78 -0.23 16.17
CA VAL A 416 -29.67 0.15 17.06
C VAL A 416 -28.42 0.53 16.26
N LEU A 417 -28.11 -0.20 15.19
CA LEU A 417 -26.99 0.11 14.29
C LEU A 417 -27.19 1.44 13.56
N ARG A 418 -28.41 1.77 13.11
CA ARG A 418 -28.73 3.08 12.52
C ARG A 418 -28.54 4.22 13.54
N GLN A 419 -29.02 4.08 14.77
CA GLN A 419 -28.76 5.08 15.83
C GLN A 419 -27.27 5.24 16.14
N HIS A 420 -26.51 4.14 16.21
CA HIS A 420 -25.07 4.18 16.40
C HIS A 420 -24.33 4.86 15.24
N LYS A 421 -24.77 4.65 14.00
CA LYS A 421 -24.26 5.36 12.81
C LYS A 421 -24.48 6.87 12.96
N THR A 422 -25.72 7.33 13.17
CA THR A 422 -26.03 8.76 13.32
C THR A 422 -25.22 9.40 14.46
N ARG A 423 -25.08 8.72 15.60
CA ARG A 423 -24.28 9.21 16.74
C ARG A 423 -22.79 9.33 16.41
N LEU A 424 -22.25 8.46 15.56
CA LEU A 424 -20.86 8.54 15.11
C LEU A 424 -20.66 9.65 14.06
N GLU A 425 -21.60 9.82 13.13
CA GLU A 425 -21.61 10.91 12.16
C GLU A 425 -21.67 12.28 12.86
N THR A 426 -22.55 12.47 13.85
CA THR A 426 -22.59 13.70 14.67
C THR A 426 -21.27 13.94 15.40
N ARG A 427 -20.62 12.89 15.94
CA ARG A 427 -19.32 13.02 16.61
C ARG A 427 -18.18 13.34 15.64
N MET A 428 -18.25 12.85 14.40
CA MET A 428 -17.30 13.17 13.35
C MET A 428 -17.43 14.64 12.95
N GLN A 429 -18.65 15.14 12.76
CA GLN A 429 -18.93 16.55 12.47
C GLN A 429 -18.36 17.49 13.55
N ILE A 430 -18.63 17.20 14.83
CA ILE A 430 -18.09 17.99 15.97
C ILE A 430 -16.55 18.01 15.94
N LEU A 431 -15.89 16.89 15.61
CA LEU A 431 -14.43 16.83 15.53
C LEU A 431 -13.87 17.60 14.32
N GLU A 432 -14.57 17.59 13.19
CA GLU A 432 -14.20 18.39 12.02
C GLU A 432 -14.35 19.89 12.30
N ASP A 433 -15.42 20.31 12.96
CA ASP A 433 -15.65 21.72 13.30
C ASP A 433 -14.68 22.22 14.39
N HIS A 434 -14.35 21.38 15.39
CA HIS A 434 -13.25 21.65 16.32
C HIS A 434 -11.90 21.76 15.60
N ASN A 435 -11.64 20.94 14.57
CA ASN A 435 -10.39 21.01 13.81
C ASN A 435 -10.30 22.31 12.99
N LYS A 436 -11.38 22.72 12.30
CA LYS A 436 -11.48 24.04 11.64
C LYS A 436 -11.25 25.19 12.63
N GLN A 437 -11.80 25.09 13.83
CA GLN A 437 -11.63 26.10 14.87
C GLN A 437 -10.16 26.21 15.32
N LEU A 438 -9.48 25.09 15.54
CA LEU A 438 -8.05 25.02 15.85
C LEU A 438 -7.18 25.56 14.69
N GLU A 439 -7.52 25.25 13.45
CA GLU A 439 -6.86 25.81 12.27
C GLU A 439 -7.02 27.34 12.21
N SER A 440 -8.21 27.87 12.53
CA SER A 440 -8.44 29.33 12.61
C SER A 440 -7.67 30.00 13.76
N GLN A 441 -7.45 29.29 14.87
CA GLN A 441 -6.64 29.79 15.99
C GLN A 441 -5.14 29.78 15.64
N LEU A 442 -4.67 28.73 14.96
CA LEU A 442 -3.30 28.66 14.42
C LEU A 442 -3.04 29.75 13.37
N HIS A 443 -4.03 30.10 12.56
CA HIS A 443 -3.92 31.20 11.60
C HIS A 443 -3.71 32.55 12.32
N ARG A 444 -4.60 32.88 13.27
CA ARG A 444 -4.48 34.12 14.07
C ARG A 444 -3.18 34.19 14.88
N LEU A 445 -2.72 33.06 15.44
CA LEU A 445 -1.43 33.01 16.14
C LEU A 445 -0.24 33.28 15.21
N ARG A 446 -0.29 32.83 13.94
CA ARG A 446 0.74 33.17 12.94
C ARG A 446 0.72 34.65 12.56
N GLU A 447 -0.46 35.24 12.40
CA GLU A 447 -0.61 36.69 12.14
C GLU A 447 -0.04 37.52 13.30
N LEU A 448 -0.35 37.16 14.54
CA LEU A 448 0.19 37.83 15.73
C LEU A 448 1.71 37.68 15.87
N LEU A 449 2.27 36.54 15.49
CA LEU A 449 3.73 36.34 15.47
C LEU A 449 4.39 37.20 14.38
N LEU A 450 3.83 37.25 13.17
CA LEU A 450 4.32 38.11 12.09
C LEU A 450 4.25 39.60 12.46
N GLU A 451 3.20 40.02 13.17
CA GLU A 451 3.07 41.40 13.65
C GLU A 451 4.07 41.70 14.79
N LYS A 452 4.35 40.73 15.66
CA LYS A 452 5.41 40.85 16.67
C LYS A 452 6.80 40.97 16.03
N GLU A 453 7.10 40.14 15.02
CA GLU A 453 8.36 40.24 14.25
C GLU A 453 8.48 41.60 13.54
N ARG A 454 7.37 42.13 12.99
CA ARG A 454 7.31 43.47 12.41
C ARG A 454 7.61 44.56 13.46
N GLN A 455 7.02 44.47 14.66
CA GLN A 455 7.28 45.41 15.75
C GLN A 455 8.72 45.30 16.29
N GLU A 456 9.29 44.10 16.40
CA GLU A 456 10.68 43.87 16.80
C GLU A 456 11.67 44.42 15.77
N MET A 457 11.35 44.39 14.46
CA MET A 457 12.14 45.09 13.45
C MET A 457 12.05 46.63 13.55
N LEU A 458 10.87 47.17 13.87
CA LEU A 458 10.67 48.62 14.05
C LEU A 458 11.39 49.15 15.30
N THR A 459 11.37 48.42 16.42
CA THR A 459 12.10 48.81 17.64
C THR A 459 13.62 48.70 17.45
N ASN A 460 14.11 47.67 16.74
CA ASN A 460 15.53 47.56 16.38
C ASN A 460 15.99 48.65 15.41
N ALA A 461 15.12 49.10 14.49
CA ALA A 461 15.41 50.26 13.63
C ALA A 461 15.52 51.57 14.45
N GLY A 462 14.65 51.74 15.45
CA GLY A 462 14.74 52.84 16.43
C GLY A 462 16.06 52.82 17.23
N SER A 463 16.43 51.66 17.77
CA SER A 463 17.67 51.52 18.56
C SER A 463 18.95 51.63 17.72
N ARG A 464 18.91 51.40 16.41
CA ARG A 464 20.03 51.68 15.49
C ARG A 464 20.18 53.17 15.17
N ARG A 465 19.15 53.99 15.37
CA ARG A 465 19.22 55.45 15.17
C ARG A 465 19.91 56.16 16.35
N THR A 466 19.67 55.74 17.59
CA THR A 466 20.33 56.28 18.79
C THR A 466 21.80 55.86 18.91
N ARG A 467 22.18 54.67 18.43
CA ARG A 467 23.58 54.19 18.49
C ARG A 467 24.50 54.77 17.40
N ARG A 468 24.01 55.63 16.51
CA ARG A 468 24.78 56.19 15.37
C ARG A 468 25.43 57.57 15.61
N GLN A 469 25.29 58.16 16.80
CA GLN A 469 25.93 59.44 17.17
C GLN A 469 27.15 59.30 18.11
N GLY A 470 27.45 58.10 18.61
CA GLY A 470 28.63 57.82 19.44
C GLY A 470 29.69 57.00 18.69
N THR A 471 30.96 57.26 18.95
CA THR A 471 32.16 56.54 18.46
C THR A 471 32.49 56.68 16.97
N ARG A 472 33.18 57.79 16.65
CA ARG A 472 34.05 57.95 15.47
C ARG A 472 35.49 57.61 15.88
N LYS A 473 35.95 56.37 15.65
CA LYS A 473 37.38 55.96 15.55
C LYS A 473 37.51 54.49 15.13
N ASP A 474 38.69 54.16 14.60
CA ASP A 474 39.26 52.82 14.36
C ASP A 474 38.67 51.95 13.23
N LEU A 475 38.68 52.54 12.03
CA LEU A 475 38.65 51.83 10.75
C LEU A 475 40.08 51.40 10.31
N SER A 476 40.68 50.45 11.04
CA SER A 476 42.03 49.94 10.70
C SER A 476 42.32 48.48 11.06
N GLN A 477 41.38 47.73 11.65
CA GLN A 477 41.68 46.40 12.23
C GLN A 477 40.72 45.25 11.88
N VAL A 478 39.98 45.33 10.76
CA VAL A 478 39.07 44.23 10.31
C VAL A 478 39.48 43.58 8.98
N LYS A 479 40.31 44.24 8.15
CA LYS A 479 40.78 43.67 6.86
C LYS A 479 41.81 42.54 6.97
N GLY A 480 42.20 42.14 8.19
CA GLY A 480 43.14 41.03 8.43
C GLY A 480 42.49 39.65 8.57
N GLU A 481 41.25 39.58 9.07
CA GLU A 481 40.63 38.29 9.44
C GLU A 481 39.86 37.60 8.31
N GLU A 482 39.33 38.36 7.33
CA GLU A 482 38.66 37.79 6.16
C GLU A 482 39.63 37.00 5.25
N MET A 483 40.91 37.41 5.21
CA MET A 483 41.93 36.77 4.37
C MET A 483 42.33 35.36 4.84
N TRP A 484 42.16 35.05 6.14
CA TRP A 484 42.42 33.71 6.69
C TRP A 484 41.27 32.73 6.47
N ARG A 485 40.02 33.21 6.43
CA ARG A 485 38.85 32.34 6.20
C ARG A 485 38.76 31.83 4.76
N GLN A 486 39.20 32.63 3.78
CA GLN A 486 39.24 32.20 2.38
C GLN A 486 40.22 31.05 2.12
N LYS A 487 41.39 31.05 2.78
CA LYS A 487 42.43 29.99 2.62
C LYS A 487 42.05 28.66 3.29
N TYR A 488 41.36 28.68 4.43
CA TYR A 488 40.91 27.45 5.09
C TYR A 488 39.76 26.74 4.38
N PHE A 489 39.00 27.43 3.52
CA PHE A 489 37.94 26.80 2.73
C PHE A 489 38.51 25.92 1.60
N TYR A 490 39.55 26.39 0.89
CA TYR A 490 40.18 25.65 -0.20
C TYR A 490 40.97 24.41 0.27
N LEU A 491 41.61 24.45 1.45
CA LEU A 491 42.37 23.30 1.95
C LEU A 491 41.48 22.14 2.44
N ARG A 492 40.20 22.39 2.73
CA ARG A 492 39.26 21.38 3.26
C ARG A 492 38.46 20.65 2.19
N VAL A 493 38.43 21.16 0.97
CA VAL A 493 37.82 20.50 -0.21
C VAL A 493 38.79 19.46 -0.81
N ALA A 494 40.10 19.68 -0.73
CA ALA A 494 41.13 18.80 -1.28
C ALA A 494 41.46 17.53 -0.44
N ILE A 495 40.68 17.22 0.61
CA ILE A 495 40.90 16.04 1.49
C ILE A 495 39.64 15.14 1.54
N ILE A 496 38.68 15.34 0.63
CA ILE A 496 37.46 14.51 0.50
C ILE A 496 37.35 13.84 -0.89
N GLU A 497 38.37 13.98 -1.75
CA GLU A 497 38.50 13.25 -3.03
C GLU A 497 39.77 12.37 -3.10
N THR A 498 40.01 11.59 -2.05
CA THR A 498 40.87 10.38 -2.05
C THR A 498 40.25 9.32 -1.15
#